data_AF-A0A2M8N4Y0-F1
#
_entry.id   AF-A0A2M8N4Y0-F1
#
_cell.length_a   1.000
_cell.length_b   1.000
_cell.length_c   1.000
_cell.angle_alpha   90.00
_cell.angle_beta   90.00
_cell.angle_gamma   90.00
#
_symmetry.space_group_name_H-M   'P 1'
#
loop_
_entity.id
_entity.type
_entity.pdbx_description
1 polymer ?
#
loop_
_entity_poly.entity_id
_entity_poly.type
_entity_poly.pdbx_seq_one_letter_code
_entity_poly.pdbx_strand_id
1 'polypeptide(L)' 'MKTLLVIGGGVAAVQGIRRAKELGYYVVVCDANKNAPGFAIADEGGIACTYN' A
#
# COMPACT_ATOMS: atom_id res chain seq x y z
N MET A 1 3.96 -5.34 16.94
CA MET A 1 3.85 -4.69 15.61
C MET A 1 2.88 -5.49 14.76
N LYS A 2 1.92 -4.86 14.09
CA LYS A 2 0.96 -5.54 13.20
C LYS A 2 1.21 -5.08 11.76
N THR A 3 1.13 -5.99 10.81
CA THR A 3 1.32 -5.71 9.38
C THR A 3 -0.04 -5.60 8.69
N LEU A 4 -0.22 -4.56 7.87
CA LEU A 4 -1.40 -4.37 7.03
C LEU A 4 -0.97 -4.43 5.56
N LEU A 5 -1.51 -5.41 4.83
CA LEU A 5 -1.37 -5.49 3.37
C LEU A 5 -2.52 -4.72 2.71
N VAL A 6 -2.18 -3.81 1.81
CA VAL A 6 -3.12 -3.04 0.99
C VAL A 6 -3.03 -3.54 -0.45
N ILE A 7 -4.12 -4.10 -0.96
CA ILE A 7 -4.25 -4.50 -2.37
C ILE A 7 -4.84 -3.33 -3.16
N GLY A 8 -4.05 -2.75 -4.05
CA GLY A 8 -4.36 -1.52 -4.78
C GLY A 8 -3.84 -0.27 -4.06
N GLY A 9 -2.74 0.28 -4.56
CA GLY A 9 -2.07 1.50 -4.07
C GLY A 9 -2.44 2.77 -4.85
N GLY A 10 -3.57 2.79 -5.54
CA GLY A 10 -4.04 3.95 -6.32
C GLY A 10 -4.33 5.20 -5.47
N VAL A 11 -4.65 6.32 -6.12
CA VAL A 11 -4.86 7.64 -5.47
C VAL A 11 -5.88 7.57 -4.32
N ALA A 12 -6.96 6.79 -4.48
CA ALA A 12 -7.99 6.62 -3.45
C ALA A 12 -7.45 5.93 -2.17
N ALA A 13 -6.45 5.06 -2.29
CA ALA A 13 -5.89 4.32 -1.16
C ALA A 13 -4.91 5.16 -0.32
N VAL A 14 -4.36 6.26 -0.87
CA VAL A 14 -3.30 7.07 -0.24
C VAL A 14 -3.68 7.55 1.16
N GLN A 15 -4.91 8.03 1.35
CA GLN A 15 -5.36 8.52 2.67
C GLN A 15 -5.51 7.38 3.67
N GLY A 16 -5.99 6.21 3.24
CA GLY A 16 -6.06 5.01 4.08
C GLY A 16 -4.69 4.50 4.51
N ILE A 17 -3.72 4.49 3.59
CA ILE A 17 -2.34 4.09 3.86
C ILE A 17 -1.69 5.04 4.87
N ARG A 18 -1.84 6.36 4.71
CA ARG A 18 -1.35 7.35 5.67
C ARG A 18 -1.93 7.12 7.05
N ARG A 19 -3.26 6.95 7.14
CA ARG A 19 -3.95 6.69 8.39
C ARG A 19 -3.47 5.41 9.08
N ALA A 20 -3.22 4.35 8.32
CA ALA A 20 -2.67 3.10 8.85
C ALA A 20 -1.27 3.30 9.44
N LYS A 21 -0.39 4.08 8.78
CA LYS A 21 0.93 4.40 9.33
C LYS A 21 0.84 5.23 10.61
N GLU A 22 -0.04 6.22 10.67
CA GLU A 22 -0.30 7.01 11.89
C GLU A 22 -0.79 6.16 13.07
N LEU A 23 -1.48 5.05 12.80
CA LEU A 23 -1.92 4.09 13.81
C LEU A 23 -0.82 3.10 14.24
N GLY A 24 0.37 3.19 13.66
CA GLY A 24 1.51 2.34 14.00
C GLY A 24 1.50 0.95 13.33
N TYR A 25 0.75 0.79 12.24
CA TYR A 25 0.86 -0.42 11.41
C TYR A 25 2.10 -0.36 10.53
N TYR A 26 2.72 -1.51 10.30
CA TYR A 26 3.67 -1.70 9.21
C TYR A 26 2.87 -1.94 7.93
N VAL A 27 2.98 -1.06 6.94
CA VAL A 27 2.12 -1.08 5.76
C VAL A 27 2.86 -1.59 4.54
N VAL A 28 2.33 -2.66 3.95
CA VAL A 28 2.78 -3.20 2.66
C VAL A 28 1.74 -2.87 1.61
N VAL A 29 2.16 -2.32 0.46
CA VAL A 29 1.27 -2.06 -0.68
C VAL A 29 1.58 -3.07 -1.79
N CYS A 30 0.54 -3.60 -2.42
CA CYS A 30 0.65 -4.41 -3.62
C CYS A 30 -0.20 -3.80 -4.74
N ASP A 31 0.41 -3.50 -5.89
CA ASP A 31 -0.29 -2.95 -7.06
C ASP A 31 0.38 -3.39 -8.36
N ALA A 32 -0.38 -3.51 -9.44
CA ALA A 32 0.15 -3.85 -10.76
C ALA A 32 0.86 -2.65 -11.41
N ASN A 33 0.38 -1.44 -11.12
CA ASN A 33 0.99 -0.21 -11.61
C ASN A 33 2.23 0.10 -10.79
N LYS A 34 3.41 -0.04 -11.40
CA LYS A 34 4.73 0.29 -10.80
C LYS A 34 4.83 1.72 -10.25
N ASN A 35 3.96 2.62 -10.72
CA ASN A 35 3.91 4.02 -10.33
C ASN A 35 2.72 4.32 -9.40
N ALA A 36 2.10 3.31 -8.77
CA ALA A 36 1.02 3.53 -7.83
C ALA A 36 1.48 4.44 -6.68
N PRO A 37 0.74 5.52 -6.37
CA PRO A 37 1.18 6.52 -5.38
C PRO A 37 1.32 5.94 -3.96
N GLY A 38 0.62 4.85 -3.65
CA GLY A 38 0.74 4.14 -2.38
C GLY A 38 2.15 3.61 -2.11
N PHE A 39 2.93 3.28 -3.14
CA PHE A 39 4.32 2.83 -2.96
C PHE A 39 5.23 3.90 -2.37
N ALA A 40 4.96 5.19 -2.62
CA ALA A 40 5.79 6.28 -2.10
C ALA A 40 5.66 6.49 -0.58
N ILE A 41 4.62 5.91 0.04
CA ILE A 41 4.32 6.12 1.47
C ILE A 41 4.30 4.82 2.28
N ALA A 42 4.18 3.66 1.64
CA ALA A 42 4.27 2.35 2.28
C ALA A 42 5.66 2.10 2.88
N ASP A 43 5.76 1.13 3.77
CA ASP A 43 7.05 0.66 4.29
C ASP A 43 7.70 -0.31 3.30
N GLU A 44 6.90 -1.16 2.65
CA GLU A 44 7.32 -2.05 1.57
C GLU A 44 6.30 -2.11 0.42
N GLY A 45 6.77 -2.49 -0.77
CA GLY A 45 5.98 -2.56 -1.99
C GLY A 45 6.19 -3.86 -2.76
N GLY A 46 5.09 -4.46 -3.24
CA GLY A 46 5.09 -5.58 -4.17
C GLY A 46 4.40 -5.21 -5.49
N ILE A 47 4.99 -5.61 -6.61
CA ILE A 47 4.34 -5.44 -7.92
C ILE A 47 3.65 -6.76 -8.29
N ALA A 48 2.33 -6.77 -8.29
CA ALA A 48 1.55 -7.93 -8.74
C ALA A 48 0.18 -7.52 -9.30
N CYS A 49 -0.32 -8.32 -10.24
CA CYS A 49 -1.67 -8.21 -10.78
C CYS A 49 -2.61 -9.16 -10.02
N THR A 50 -3.76 -8.66 -9.57
CA THR A 50 -4.77 -9.46 -8.85
C THR A 50 -5.59 -10.38 -9.76
N TYR A 51 -5.37 -10.31 -11.06
CA TYR A 51 -6.13 -11.04 -12.09
C TYR A 51 -5.30 -12.12 -12.80
N ASN A 52 -4.06 -12.36 -12.35
CA ASN A 52 -3.20 -13.42 -12.88
C ASN A 52 -3.37 -14.73 -12.10
#